data_AF-A0A537GVE2-F1
#
_entry.id   AF-A0A537GVE2-F1
#
_cell.length_a   1.000
_cell.length_b   1.000
_cell.length_c   1.000
_cell.angle_alpha   90.00
_cell.angle_beta   90.00
_cell.angle_gamma   90.00
#
_symmetry.space_group_name_H-M   'P 1'
#
loop_
_entity.id
_entity.type
_entity.pdbx_description
1 polymer ?
#
loop_
_entity_poly.entity_id
_entity_poly.type
_entity_poly.pdbx_seq_one_letter_code
_entity_poly.pdbx_strand_id
1 'polypeptide(L)'
;MTDRMSLAGLTWQVYCESGCPRGNDHFPFTSFTDTSSSSNVFAGSSVSTSTFISAANSANPPNFLWYTPTDSDNMHDVSVSTGDSYLKNFLIGSGSIASPATGSLLASNVFTNPGYRTLLYLWWDECGGSNGSCDSNNAAPNLLYGTPVKRGYVSPDTAGIDEYASLWTIENNWGFSPLAQGDTAAANSGYMFNDIFTSGSGPSPSDQPPTCSICSFPGIFSTVSLLAIGLILGGASGATIFLVRYHGNNRRLRNMVSGKSITTANRRRSMSSQSGRVIRNGLESRFLERKAGSHRYDD
;
A
#
# COMPACT_ATOMS: atom_id res chain seq x y z
N MET A 1 3.95 -5.28 10.91
CA MET A 1 2.68 -5.54 10.18
C MET A 1 2.35 -7.03 10.09
N THR A 2 3.26 -7.84 9.55
CA THR A 2 3.13 -9.31 9.44
C THR A 2 2.79 -10.02 10.76
N ASP A 3 3.31 -9.54 11.89
CA ASP A 3 2.94 -10.08 13.21
C ASP A 3 1.47 -9.83 13.56
N ARG A 4 0.96 -8.62 13.26
CA ARG A 4 -0.47 -8.30 13.46
C ARG A 4 -1.36 -9.15 12.58
N MET A 5 -0.95 -9.38 11.33
CA MET A 5 -1.64 -10.28 10.41
C MET A 5 -1.72 -11.70 11.02
N SER A 6 -0.59 -12.23 11.46
CA SER A 6 -0.50 -13.57 12.06
C SER A 6 -1.39 -13.69 13.31
N LEU A 7 -1.34 -12.71 14.21
CA LEU A 7 -2.17 -12.66 15.41
C LEU A 7 -3.68 -12.55 15.10
N ALA A 8 -4.04 -11.93 13.98
CA ALA A 8 -5.42 -11.85 13.52
C ALA A 8 -5.89 -13.09 12.73
N GLY A 9 -5.04 -14.12 12.60
CA GLY A 9 -5.33 -15.32 11.81
C GLY A 9 -5.28 -15.09 10.30
N LEU A 10 -4.66 -14.00 9.84
CA LEU A 10 -4.40 -13.73 8.43
C LEU A 10 -3.11 -14.43 7.99
N THR A 11 -3.08 -14.80 6.73
CA THR A 11 -1.93 -15.44 6.08
C THR A 11 -1.15 -14.42 5.26
N TRP A 12 0.16 -14.56 5.20
CA TRP A 12 1.03 -13.66 4.44
C TRP A 12 2.22 -14.44 3.91
N GLN A 13 2.74 -14.02 2.77
CA GLN A 13 4.00 -14.51 2.21
C GLN A 13 4.72 -13.37 1.51
N VAL A 14 6.04 -13.35 1.62
CA VAL A 14 6.89 -12.30 1.06
C VAL A 14 8.04 -12.93 0.31
N TYR A 15 8.31 -12.40 -0.87
CA TYR A 15 9.18 -12.99 -1.86
C TYR A 15 10.20 -11.98 -2.31
N CYS A 16 11.41 -12.45 -2.52
CA CYS A 16 12.53 -11.62 -2.84
C CYS A 16 13.41 -12.37 -3.83
N GLU A 17 13.53 -11.79 -5.01
CA GLU A 17 14.09 -12.46 -6.17
C GLU A 17 15.56 -12.81 -5.98
N SER A 18 15.95 -13.98 -6.51
CA SER A 18 17.35 -14.41 -6.63
C SER A 18 18.18 -14.28 -5.35
N GLY A 19 17.56 -14.51 -4.19
CA GLY A 19 18.27 -14.56 -2.91
C GLY A 19 18.45 -13.23 -2.20
N CYS A 20 17.67 -12.19 -2.54
CA CYS A 20 17.75 -10.87 -1.92
C CYS A 20 19.14 -10.23 -1.98
N PRO A 21 19.66 -9.88 -3.16
CA PRO A 21 20.98 -9.25 -3.27
C PRO A 21 21.12 -7.96 -2.44
N ARG A 22 20.02 -7.23 -2.22
CA ARG A 22 19.96 -6.02 -1.38
C ARG A 22 19.57 -6.27 0.07
N GLY A 23 19.20 -7.49 0.43
CA GLY A 23 18.79 -7.86 1.79
C GLY A 23 17.76 -6.88 2.37
N ASN A 24 18.01 -6.47 3.62
CA ASN A 24 17.13 -5.60 4.42
C ASN A 24 16.85 -4.23 3.80
N ASP A 25 17.69 -3.77 2.89
CA ASP A 25 17.60 -2.46 2.26
C ASP A 25 16.35 -2.37 1.36
N HIS A 26 16.14 -3.33 0.45
CA HIS A 26 14.96 -3.40 -0.43
C HIS A 26 13.93 -4.45 0.01
N PHE A 27 14.27 -5.28 1.00
CA PHE A 27 13.41 -6.34 1.52
C PHE A 27 13.39 -6.32 3.05
N PRO A 28 12.56 -5.45 3.66
CA PRO A 28 12.62 -5.17 5.09
C PRO A 28 12.18 -6.34 5.99
N PHE A 29 11.61 -7.41 5.41
CA PHE A 29 11.15 -8.59 6.15
C PHE A 29 12.29 -9.43 6.74
N THR A 30 13.53 -9.22 6.29
CA THR A 30 14.71 -9.85 6.87
C THR A 30 15.35 -9.02 7.99
N SER A 31 14.83 -7.82 8.28
CA SER A 31 15.38 -6.89 9.28
C SER A 31 15.03 -7.25 10.73
N PHE A 32 13.97 -8.02 10.95
CA PHE A 32 13.49 -8.37 12.29
C PHE A 32 13.54 -9.88 12.49
N THR A 33 14.09 -10.35 13.62
CA THR A 33 14.36 -11.78 13.87
C THR A 33 13.10 -12.66 13.87
N ASP A 34 11.98 -12.12 14.35
CA ASP A 34 10.68 -12.77 14.36
C ASP A 34 10.10 -12.99 12.95
N THR A 35 10.38 -12.06 12.04
CA THR A 35 9.95 -12.15 10.64
C THR A 35 10.96 -12.94 9.80
N SER A 36 12.27 -12.70 9.97
CA SER A 36 13.34 -13.24 9.13
C SER A 36 13.50 -14.76 9.24
N SER A 37 13.07 -15.36 10.36
CA SER A 37 13.08 -16.81 10.58
C SER A 37 11.78 -17.51 10.16
N SER A 38 10.78 -16.76 9.71
CA SER A 38 9.47 -17.29 9.31
C SER A 38 9.55 -18.08 8.01
N SER A 39 8.83 -19.19 7.94
CA SER A 39 8.64 -19.97 6.70
C SER A 39 7.85 -19.21 5.62
N ASN A 40 7.31 -18.04 5.95
CA ASN A 40 6.61 -17.17 5.01
C ASN A 40 7.54 -16.20 4.27
N VAL A 41 8.84 -16.19 4.60
CA VAL A 41 9.86 -15.37 3.95
C VAL A 41 10.62 -16.22 2.93
N PHE A 42 10.45 -15.90 1.66
CA PHE A 42 11.08 -16.59 0.54
C PHE A 42 12.22 -15.73 -0.02
N ALA A 43 13.43 -16.02 0.44
CA ALA A 43 14.67 -15.31 0.08
C ALA A 43 15.76 -16.27 -0.46
N GLY A 44 15.35 -17.38 -1.09
CA GLY A 44 16.27 -18.33 -1.73
C GLY A 44 16.64 -17.91 -3.15
N SER A 45 17.77 -18.39 -3.67
CA SER A 45 18.25 -18.06 -5.03
C SER A 45 17.32 -18.52 -6.16
N SER A 46 16.41 -19.45 -5.90
CA SER A 46 15.42 -19.94 -6.87
C SER A 46 14.12 -19.14 -6.89
N VAL A 47 13.97 -18.15 -6.02
CA VAL A 47 12.75 -17.34 -5.95
C VAL A 47 12.68 -16.46 -7.20
N SER A 48 11.53 -16.53 -7.87
CA SER A 48 11.21 -15.76 -9.09
C SER A 48 9.73 -15.38 -9.10
N THR A 49 9.32 -14.61 -10.10
CA THR A 49 7.91 -14.29 -10.35
C THR A 49 7.02 -15.53 -10.41
N SER A 50 7.53 -16.66 -10.90
CA SER A 50 6.78 -17.92 -10.96
C SER A 50 6.42 -18.49 -9.58
N THR A 51 7.30 -18.33 -8.59
CA THR A 51 7.06 -18.76 -7.20
C THR A 51 5.91 -17.94 -6.61
N PHE A 52 5.96 -16.62 -6.84
CA PHE A 52 4.95 -15.68 -6.39
C PHE A 52 3.59 -15.90 -7.07
N ILE A 53 3.58 -16.07 -8.39
CA ILE A 53 2.36 -16.36 -9.18
C ILE A 53 1.73 -17.68 -8.73
N SER A 54 2.53 -18.68 -8.37
CA SER A 54 2.02 -19.96 -7.85
C SER A 54 1.26 -19.76 -6.53
N ALA A 55 1.76 -18.93 -5.63
CA ALA A 55 1.05 -18.59 -4.39
C ALA A 55 -0.23 -17.80 -4.65
N ALA A 56 -0.17 -16.80 -5.53
CA ALA A 56 -1.31 -16.00 -5.97
C ALA A 56 -2.38 -16.86 -6.69
N ASN A 57 -1.98 -17.92 -7.39
CA ASN A 57 -2.89 -18.81 -8.11
C ASN A 57 -3.34 -20.04 -7.30
N SER A 58 -2.87 -20.19 -6.06
CA SER A 58 -3.22 -21.35 -5.22
C SER A 58 -4.71 -21.38 -4.86
N ALA A 59 -5.20 -22.53 -4.39
CA ALA A 59 -6.58 -22.68 -3.95
C ALA A 59 -6.92 -21.78 -2.74
N ASN A 60 -5.93 -21.51 -1.89
CA ASN A 60 -6.03 -20.66 -0.70
C ASN A 60 -4.87 -19.64 -0.71
N PRO A 61 -4.93 -18.61 -1.57
CA PRO A 61 -3.88 -17.62 -1.67
C PRO A 61 -3.76 -16.82 -0.36
N PRO A 62 -2.53 -16.37 0.02
CA PRO A 62 -2.33 -15.58 1.23
C PRO A 62 -3.14 -14.28 1.24
N ASN A 63 -3.47 -13.74 2.42
CA ASN A 63 -4.08 -12.40 2.55
C ASN A 63 -3.11 -11.26 2.21
N PHE A 64 -1.81 -11.51 2.19
CA PHE A 64 -0.83 -10.51 1.82
C PHE A 64 0.33 -11.15 1.08
N LEU A 65 0.70 -10.55 -0.05
CA LEU A 65 1.74 -11.04 -0.93
C LEU A 65 2.69 -9.89 -1.30
N TRP A 66 3.96 -10.01 -0.95
CA TRP A 66 4.98 -9.02 -1.33
C TRP A 66 6.00 -9.62 -2.29
N TYR A 67 6.43 -8.87 -3.31
CA TYR A 67 7.51 -9.27 -4.20
C TYR A 67 8.51 -8.14 -4.41
N THR A 68 9.79 -8.38 -4.08
CA THR A 68 10.90 -7.47 -4.40
C THR A 68 11.73 -8.08 -5.55
N PRO A 69 11.74 -7.47 -6.75
CA PRO A 69 12.65 -7.84 -7.83
C PRO A 69 14.10 -7.41 -7.54
N THR A 70 15.06 -8.00 -8.24
CA THR A 70 16.48 -7.60 -8.19
C THR A 70 16.74 -6.29 -8.92
N ASP A 71 17.92 -5.70 -8.69
CA ASP A 71 18.32 -4.43 -9.33
C ASP A 71 18.40 -4.49 -10.87
N SER A 72 18.55 -5.71 -11.41
CA SER A 72 18.48 -6.02 -12.84
C SER A 72 17.09 -5.89 -13.45
N ASP A 73 16.05 -5.90 -12.62
CA ASP A 73 14.65 -6.01 -13.03
C ASP A 73 13.79 -4.88 -12.46
N ASN A 74 14.24 -4.30 -11.35
CA ASN A 74 13.53 -3.26 -10.65
C ASN A 74 13.84 -1.84 -11.16
N MET A 75 14.60 -1.63 -12.24
CA MET A 75 14.98 -0.28 -12.72
C MET A 75 15.93 0.53 -11.80
N HIS A 76 16.55 -0.09 -10.79
CA HIS A 76 17.64 0.54 -10.03
C HIS A 76 18.92 0.60 -10.88
N ASP A 77 19.34 -0.53 -11.46
CA ASP A 77 20.58 -0.63 -12.27
C ASP A 77 20.30 -0.75 -13.78
N VAL A 78 19.03 -0.70 -14.17
CA VAL A 78 18.59 -0.85 -15.56
C VAL A 78 17.70 0.30 -15.99
N SER A 79 17.52 0.48 -17.30
CA SER A 79 16.62 1.50 -17.81
C SER A 79 15.17 1.23 -17.42
N VAL A 80 14.36 2.29 -17.39
CA VAL A 80 12.89 2.20 -17.27
C VAL A 80 12.33 1.14 -18.22
N SER A 81 12.74 1.18 -19.50
CA SER A 81 12.24 0.25 -20.51
C SER A 81 12.51 -1.22 -20.19
N THR A 82 13.62 -1.52 -19.51
CA THR A 82 13.96 -2.88 -19.09
C THR A 82 13.02 -3.34 -17.98
N GLY A 83 12.87 -2.54 -16.91
CA GLY A 83 11.94 -2.89 -15.83
C GLY A 83 10.49 -2.89 -16.28
N ASP A 84 10.11 -2.05 -17.24
CA ASP A 84 8.75 -2.01 -17.80
C ASP A 84 8.46 -3.28 -18.60
N SER A 85 9.46 -3.78 -19.33
CA SER A 85 9.39 -5.08 -20.02
C SER A 85 9.30 -6.24 -19.03
N TYR A 86 10.06 -6.20 -17.94
CA TYR A 86 9.99 -7.17 -16.85
C TYR A 86 8.59 -7.19 -16.22
N LEU A 87 8.09 -6.01 -15.83
CA LEU A 87 6.78 -5.86 -15.21
C LEU A 87 5.66 -6.31 -16.14
N LYS A 88 5.71 -5.96 -17.44
CA LYS A 88 4.75 -6.45 -18.44
C LYS A 88 4.72 -7.98 -18.47
N ASN A 89 5.87 -8.62 -18.55
CA ASN A 89 5.97 -10.08 -18.59
C ASN A 89 5.41 -10.70 -17.30
N PHE A 90 5.72 -10.13 -16.14
CA PHE A 90 5.20 -10.58 -14.86
C PHE A 90 3.67 -10.42 -14.75
N LEU A 91 3.14 -9.25 -15.09
CA LEU A 91 1.73 -8.92 -14.88
C LEU A 91 0.82 -9.59 -15.91
N ILE A 92 1.15 -9.53 -17.20
CA ILE A 92 0.26 -9.95 -18.29
C ILE A 92 0.88 -10.95 -19.27
N GLY A 93 2.18 -11.21 -19.18
CA GLY A 93 2.91 -12.06 -20.11
C GLY A 93 2.80 -11.55 -21.56
N SER A 94 2.51 -12.46 -22.49
CA SER A 94 2.25 -12.13 -23.90
C SER A 94 0.83 -11.61 -24.17
N GLY A 95 0.01 -11.44 -23.13
CA GLY A 95 -1.40 -11.06 -23.24
C GLY A 95 -1.63 -9.54 -23.16
N SER A 96 -2.82 -9.18 -22.70
CA SER A 96 -3.23 -7.80 -22.41
C SER A 96 -3.82 -7.71 -20.99
N ILE A 97 -4.06 -6.52 -20.47
CA ILE A 97 -4.74 -6.36 -19.17
C ILE A 97 -6.15 -6.99 -19.19
N ALA A 98 -6.85 -6.93 -20.32
CA ALA A 98 -8.20 -7.50 -20.45
C ALA A 98 -8.21 -9.02 -20.65
N SER A 99 -7.10 -9.58 -21.14
CA SER A 99 -6.92 -11.01 -21.39
C SER A 99 -5.46 -11.37 -21.14
N PRO A 100 -5.03 -11.44 -19.86
CA PRO A 100 -3.65 -11.75 -19.50
C PRO A 100 -3.30 -13.19 -19.88
N ALA A 101 -2.04 -13.45 -20.21
CA ALA A 101 -1.59 -14.79 -20.59
C ALA A 101 -1.59 -15.74 -19.38
N THR A 102 -1.89 -17.02 -19.60
CA THR A 102 -1.76 -18.06 -18.57
C THR A 102 -0.35 -18.06 -17.98
N GLY A 103 -0.27 -18.13 -16.65
CA GLY A 103 1.01 -18.08 -15.94
C GLY A 103 1.51 -16.66 -15.63
N SER A 104 0.79 -15.61 -16.04
CA SER A 104 1.02 -14.25 -15.56
C SER A 104 0.21 -13.96 -14.29
N LEU A 105 0.62 -12.92 -13.57
CA LEU A 105 -0.01 -12.57 -12.30
C LEU A 105 -1.48 -12.16 -12.45
N LEU A 106 -1.84 -11.34 -13.44
CA LEU A 106 -3.23 -10.92 -13.62
C LEU A 106 -4.15 -12.07 -14.10
N ALA A 107 -3.58 -13.19 -14.58
CA ALA A 107 -4.33 -14.41 -14.88
C ALA A 107 -4.53 -15.31 -13.64
N SER A 108 -3.97 -14.97 -12.49
CA SER A 108 -4.04 -15.81 -11.28
C SER A 108 -5.40 -15.78 -10.60
N ASN A 109 -5.67 -16.80 -9.77
CA ASN A 109 -6.90 -16.97 -8.98
C ASN A 109 -7.28 -15.69 -8.21
N VAL A 110 -6.31 -14.95 -7.66
CA VAL A 110 -6.60 -13.71 -6.91
C VAL A 110 -7.20 -12.59 -7.75
N PHE A 111 -6.97 -12.54 -9.06
CA PHE A 111 -7.57 -11.54 -9.95
C PHE A 111 -8.79 -12.06 -10.71
N THR A 112 -8.85 -13.37 -10.96
CA THR A 112 -9.89 -13.98 -11.81
C THR A 112 -11.08 -14.53 -11.03
N ASN A 113 -10.91 -14.84 -9.74
CA ASN A 113 -11.99 -15.36 -8.91
C ASN A 113 -12.77 -14.21 -8.25
N PRO A 114 -14.08 -14.08 -8.52
CA PRO A 114 -14.90 -12.99 -8.01
C PRO A 114 -15.10 -13.04 -6.48
N GLY A 115 -14.69 -14.13 -5.81
CA GLY A 115 -14.65 -14.23 -4.36
C GLY A 115 -13.52 -13.40 -3.71
N TYR A 116 -12.59 -12.84 -4.49
CA TYR A 116 -11.51 -11.98 -4.00
C TYR A 116 -11.74 -10.52 -4.35
N ARG A 117 -11.35 -9.63 -3.42
CA ARG A 117 -11.28 -8.18 -3.64
C ARG A 117 -9.81 -7.78 -3.64
N THR A 118 -9.12 -8.03 -4.73
CA THR A 118 -7.66 -7.88 -4.79
C THR A 118 -7.26 -6.45 -5.12
N LEU A 119 -6.22 -5.97 -4.43
CA LEU A 119 -5.52 -4.73 -4.72
C LEU A 119 -4.06 -5.06 -5.09
N LEU A 120 -3.68 -4.78 -6.33
CA LEU A 120 -2.29 -4.68 -6.75
C LEU A 120 -1.80 -3.26 -6.42
N TYR A 121 -0.65 -3.15 -5.77
CA TYR A 121 -0.01 -1.88 -5.46
C TYR A 121 1.45 -1.89 -5.92
N LEU A 122 1.69 -1.32 -7.10
CA LEU A 122 3.05 -1.13 -7.60
C LEU A 122 3.64 0.11 -6.92
N TRP A 123 4.81 -0.10 -6.32
CA TRP A 123 5.44 0.84 -5.40
C TRP A 123 6.92 0.96 -5.72
N TRP A 124 7.40 2.20 -5.76
CA TRP A 124 8.81 2.55 -5.88
C TRP A 124 9.24 3.12 -4.53
N ASP A 125 10.37 2.63 -4.02
CA ASP A 125 10.84 2.91 -2.66
C ASP A 125 11.56 4.26 -2.53
N GLU A 126 12.18 4.69 -3.61
CA GLU A 126 12.80 5.99 -3.73
C GLU A 126 12.81 6.48 -5.18
N CYS A 127 12.99 7.79 -5.35
CA CYS A 127 13.34 8.32 -6.66
C CYS A 127 14.85 8.13 -6.89
N GLY A 128 15.27 8.03 -8.15
CA GLY A 128 16.60 7.53 -8.55
C GLY A 128 17.83 8.43 -8.24
N GLY A 129 17.76 9.33 -7.25
CA GLY A 129 18.80 10.10 -6.53
C GLY A 129 19.99 10.72 -7.30
N SER A 130 20.65 9.92 -8.14
CA SER A 130 21.93 10.17 -8.81
C SER A 130 21.87 11.14 -10.00
N ASN A 131 20.69 11.35 -10.60
CA ASN A 131 20.52 12.15 -11.83
C ASN A 131 19.74 13.47 -11.62
N GLY A 132 19.53 13.91 -10.37
CA GLY A 132 18.85 15.17 -10.08
C GLY A 132 17.37 15.22 -10.49
N SER A 133 16.74 14.06 -10.71
CA SER A 133 15.34 13.90 -11.11
C SER A 133 14.35 13.85 -9.94
N CYS A 134 14.87 13.78 -8.73
CA CYS A 134 14.12 13.79 -7.49
C CYS A 134 13.72 15.21 -7.10
N ASP A 135 12.47 15.39 -6.71
CA ASP A 135 12.11 16.58 -5.95
C ASP A 135 12.69 16.49 -4.52
N SER A 136 12.53 17.55 -3.74
CA SER A 136 13.00 17.58 -2.35
C SER A 136 12.29 16.58 -1.44
N ASN A 137 11.25 15.92 -1.92
CA ASN A 137 10.39 15.03 -1.13
C ASN A 137 10.64 13.55 -1.44
N ASN A 138 11.62 13.22 -2.28
CA ASN A 138 11.87 11.85 -2.74
C ASN A 138 10.63 11.23 -3.44
N ALA A 139 9.84 12.05 -4.15
CA ALA A 139 8.56 11.59 -4.70
C ALA A 139 8.76 10.49 -5.76
N ALA A 140 8.11 9.34 -5.55
CA ALA A 140 8.13 8.20 -6.45
C ALA A 140 6.72 7.85 -6.97
N PRO A 141 6.59 7.34 -8.21
CA PRO A 141 5.28 6.98 -8.75
C PRO A 141 4.69 5.78 -7.99
N ASN A 142 3.37 5.77 -7.88
CA ASN A 142 2.61 4.71 -7.23
C ASN A 142 1.40 4.35 -8.09
N LEU A 143 1.19 3.06 -8.37
CA LEU A 143 0.08 2.60 -9.21
C LEU A 143 -0.75 1.55 -8.48
N LEU A 144 -2.06 1.79 -8.42
CA LEU A 144 -3.02 0.89 -7.84
C LEU A 144 -3.86 0.26 -8.95
N TYR A 145 -4.11 -1.04 -8.86
CA TYR A 145 -4.96 -1.77 -9.78
C TYR A 145 -5.79 -2.81 -9.04
N GLY A 146 -7.05 -2.96 -9.43
CA GLY A 146 -7.91 -4.00 -8.87
C GLY A 146 -9.38 -3.62 -8.92
N THR A 147 -10.22 -4.54 -8.45
CA THR A 147 -11.67 -4.34 -8.40
C THR A 147 -12.11 -3.13 -7.57
N PRO A 148 -11.44 -2.73 -6.47
CA PRO A 148 -11.87 -1.55 -5.71
C PRO A 148 -11.35 -0.22 -6.29
N VAL A 149 -10.52 -0.22 -7.35
CA VAL A 149 -9.78 0.97 -7.81
C VAL A 149 -10.52 1.68 -8.96
N LYS A 150 -10.62 3.01 -8.91
CA LYS A 150 -11.18 3.83 -10.00
C LYS A 150 -10.30 3.74 -11.25
N ARG A 151 -10.90 3.45 -12.40
CA ARG A 151 -10.19 3.35 -13.68
C ARG A 151 -9.76 4.72 -14.19
N GLY A 152 -8.50 4.86 -14.60
CA GLY A 152 -7.96 6.09 -15.20
C GLY A 152 -7.96 7.29 -14.25
N TYR A 153 -8.02 7.03 -12.95
CA TYR A 153 -8.03 8.06 -11.92
C TYR A 153 -6.62 8.39 -11.47
N VAL A 154 -6.32 9.68 -11.39
CA VAL A 154 -5.10 10.21 -10.78
C VAL A 154 -5.55 11.01 -9.56
N SER A 155 -4.99 10.68 -8.39
CA SER A 155 -5.30 11.43 -7.17
C SER A 155 -4.82 12.88 -7.33
N PRO A 156 -5.65 13.88 -6.98
CA PRO A 156 -5.20 15.26 -6.91
C PRO A 156 -4.46 15.57 -5.60
N ASP A 157 -4.40 14.63 -4.64
CA ASP A 157 -3.68 14.81 -3.38
C ASP A 157 -2.18 14.56 -3.59
N THR A 158 -1.39 15.61 -3.39
CA THR A 158 0.07 15.60 -3.53
C THR A 158 0.80 15.85 -2.22
N ALA A 159 0.09 15.84 -1.08
CA ALA A 159 0.64 16.31 0.20
C ALA A 159 0.54 15.27 1.33
N GLY A 160 -0.31 14.25 1.21
CA GLY A 160 -0.51 13.25 2.27
C GLY A 160 -0.44 11.79 1.84
N ILE A 161 -0.12 11.50 0.58
CA ILE A 161 0.01 10.15 0.05
C ILE A 161 1.49 9.75 0.09
N ASP A 162 1.96 9.41 1.29
CA ASP A 162 3.32 8.87 1.54
C ASP A 162 3.28 7.37 1.91
N GLU A 163 4.44 6.77 2.16
CA GLU A 163 4.56 5.35 2.53
C GLU A 163 3.84 5.00 3.84
N TYR A 164 3.69 5.98 4.74
CA TYR A 164 2.93 5.79 5.97
C TYR A 164 1.41 5.78 5.71
N ALA A 165 0.92 6.59 4.78
CA ALA A 165 -0.45 6.53 4.29
C ALA A 165 -0.75 5.20 3.57
N SER A 166 0.24 4.65 2.85
CA SER A 166 0.17 3.29 2.31
C SER A 166 -0.01 2.27 3.44
N LEU A 167 0.87 2.29 4.45
CA LEU A 167 0.79 1.39 5.62
C LEU A 167 -0.57 1.50 6.32
N TRP A 168 -1.01 2.72 6.61
CA TRP A 168 -2.30 2.97 7.25
C TRP A 168 -3.49 2.48 6.41
N THR A 169 -3.44 2.63 5.08
CA THR A 169 -4.47 2.09 4.18
C THR A 169 -4.66 0.58 4.38
N ILE A 170 -3.55 -0.14 4.54
CA ILE A 170 -3.54 -1.59 4.71
C ILE A 170 -4.01 -1.97 6.11
N GLU A 171 -3.54 -1.28 7.14
CA GLU A 171 -3.96 -1.51 8.53
C GLU A 171 -5.45 -1.26 8.73
N ASN A 172 -5.94 -0.14 8.20
CA ASN A 172 -7.35 0.23 8.26
C ASN A 172 -8.24 -0.82 7.56
N ASN A 173 -7.77 -1.40 6.45
CA ASN A 173 -8.50 -2.45 5.75
C ASN A 173 -8.79 -3.69 6.64
N TRP A 174 -7.88 -4.05 7.55
CA TRP A 174 -8.08 -5.15 8.51
C TRP A 174 -8.48 -4.69 9.91
N GLY A 175 -8.69 -3.39 10.11
CA GLY A 175 -9.06 -2.80 11.40
C GLY A 175 -7.93 -2.89 12.44
N PHE A 176 -6.67 -2.84 11.99
CA PHE A 176 -5.52 -2.76 12.87
C PHE A 176 -5.32 -1.34 13.39
N SER A 177 -4.74 -1.23 14.59
CA SER A 177 -4.22 0.05 15.09
C SER A 177 -2.85 0.32 14.48
N PRO A 178 -2.47 1.60 14.26
CA PRO A 178 -1.13 1.97 13.82
C PRO A 178 -0.02 1.35 14.70
N LEU A 179 1.09 1.03 14.06
CA LEU A 179 2.27 0.39 14.63
C LEU A 179 3.30 1.38 15.17
N ALA A 180 3.47 2.54 14.52
CA ALA A 180 4.55 3.48 14.79
C ALA A 180 4.09 4.94 14.67
N GLN A 181 5.04 5.88 14.74
CA GLN A 181 4.74 7.31 14.73
C GLN A 181 4.20 7.79 13.38
N GLY A 182 4.75 7.31 12.26
CA GLY A 182 4.41 7.81 10.92
C GLY A 182 3.00 7.42 10.48
N ASP A 183 2.65 6.14 10.59
CA ASP A 183 1.30 5.63 10.35
C ASP A 183 0.28 6.13 11.38
N THR A 184 0.69 6.40 12.63
CA THR A 184 -0.17 7.13 13.58
C THR A 184 -0.46 8.56 13.09
N ALA A 185 0.53 9.27 12.55
CA ALA A 185 0.34 10.61 12.01
C ALA A 185 -0.56 10.60 10.77
N ALA A 186 -0.38 9.63 9.87
CA ALA A 186 -1.25 9.42 8.72
C ALA A 186 -2.69 9.14 9.16
N ALA A 187 -2.90 8.24 10.13
CA ALA A 187 -4.20 7.92 10.70
C ALA A 187 -4.90 9.14 11.32
N ASN A 188 -4.19 9.92 12.14
CA ASN A 188 -4.73 11.12 12.79
C ASN A 188 -5.10 12.22 11.79
N SER A 189 -4.35 12.32 10.69
CA SER A 189 -4.58 13.29 9.62
C SER A 189 -5.62 12.83 8.60
N GLY A 190 -6.06 11.57 8.69
CA GLY A 190 -7.00 10.95 7.75
C GLY A 190 -6.41 10.61 6.39
N TYR A 191 -5.08 10.57 6.28
CA TYR A 191 -4.37 10.30 5.04
C TYR A 191 -4.30 8.81 4.74
N MET A 192 -5.01 8.40 3.69
CA MET A 192 -5.00 7.06 3.11
C MET A 192 -5.50 7.16 1.66
N PHE A 193 -5.41 6.09 0.88
CA PHE A 193 -5.79 6.05 -0.54
C PHE A 193 -7.32 6.08 -0.80
N ASN A 194 -8.10 6.75 0.05
CA ASN A 194 -9.57 6.72 0.04
C ASN A 194 -10.20 7.26 -1.24
N ASP A 195 -9.58 8.27 -1.84
CA ASP A 195 -10.06 8.90 -3.07
C ASP A 195 -9.85 8.01 -4.31
N ILE A 196 -8.91 7.07 -4.25
CA ILE A 196 -8.62 6.11 -5.34
C ILE A 196 -9.66 4.98 -5.37
N PHE A 197 -10.28 4.65 -4.23
CA PHE A 197 -11.23 3.54 -4.15
C PHE A 197 -12.65 3.93 -4.58
N THR A 198 -13.36 3.00 -5.20
CA THR A 198 -14.79 3.12 -5.46
C THR A 198 -15.54 3.01 -4.12
N SER A 199 -16.22 4.08 -3.72
CA SER A 199 -17.09 4.07 -2.54
C SER A 199 -18.14 2.96 -2.70
N GLY A 200 -18.24 2.04 -1.73
CA GLY A 200 -18.90 0.74 -1.84
C GLY A 200 -20.36 0.69 -2.29
N SER A 201 -20.59 0.88 -3.59
CA SER A 201 -21.68 0.23 -4.32
C SER A 201 -21.06 -0.92 -5.13
N GLY A 202 -21.55 -2.14 -4.91
CA GLY A 202 -21.16 -3.30 -5.72
C GLY A 202 -21.37 -3.08 -7.22
N PRO A 203 -20.92 -4.01 -8.09
CA PRO A 203 -21.02 -3.83 -9.53
C PRO A 203 -22.46 -3.46 -9.92
N SER A 204 -22.63 -2.27 -10.47
CA SER A 204 -23.90 -1.84 -11.04
C SER A 204 -24.17 -2.71 -12.27
N PRO A 205 -25.40 -3.20 -12.52
CA PRO A 205 -25.72 -4.02 -13.68
C PRO A 205 -25.51 -3.34 -15.06
N SER A 206 -24.97 -2.12 -15.11
CA SER A 206 -24.59 -1.45 -16.37
C SER A 206 -23.15 -1.71 -16.83
N ASP A 207 -22.33 -2.46 -16.09
CA ASP A 207 -20.98 -2.89 -16.51
C ASP A 207 -21.01 -4.18 -17.36
N GLN A 208 -21.94 -4.26 -18.31
CA GLN A 208 -21.79 -5.17 -19.46
C GLN A 208 -20.75 -4.57 -20.41
N PRO A 209 -19.91 -5.39 -21.08
CA PRO A 209 -19.01 -4.89 -22.11
C PRO A 209 -19.84 -4.14 -23.17
N PRO A 210 -19.40 -2.96 -23.66
CA PRO A 210 -20.12 -2.29 -24.71
C PRO A 210 -20.09 -3.22 -25.93
N THR A 211 -21.26 -3.62 -26.41
CA THR A 211 -21.41 -4.12 -27.78
C THR A 211 -20.77 -3.08 -28.70
N CYS A 212 -19.70 -3.46 -29.39
CA CYS A 212 -18.92 -2.56 -30.21
C CYS A 212 -19.72 -2.11 -31.45
N SER A 213 -20.49 -1.03 -31.32
CA SER A 213 -21.21 -0.41 -32.45
C SER A 213 -20.31 0.45 -33.35
N ILE A 214 -18.99 0.47 -33.11
CA ILE A 214 -18.01 1.24 -33.89
C ILE A 214 -16.91 0.32 -34.50
N CYS A 215 -17.04 -1.00 -34.38
CA CYS A 215 -16.13 -1.97 -35.03
C CYS A 215 -16.34 -2.07 -36.55
N SER A 216 -16.83 -1.01 -37.21
CA SER A 216 -17.12 -0.97 -38.65
C SER A 216 -16.51 0.25 -39.35
N PHE A 217 -15.29 0.64 -38.97
CA PHE A 217 -14.45 1.48 -39.84
C PHE A 217 -13.06 0.86 -39.96
N PRO A 218 -12.66 0.36 -41.15
CA PRO A 218 -11.30 -0.05 -41.39
C PRO A 218 -10.46 1.22 -41.63
N GLY A 219 -9.47 1.44 -40.77
CA GLY A 219 -8.46 2.47 -40.97
C GLY A 219 -8.54 3.61 -39.95
N ILE A 220 -7.64 3.57 -38.98
CA ILE A 220 -6.51 4.51 -38.82
C ILE A 220 -5.77 4.00 -37.58
N PHE A 221 -4.75 3.16 -37.80
CA PHE A 221 -3.67 3.03 -36.84
C PHE A 221 -2.78 4.26 -37.05
N SER A 222 -2.82 5.21 -36.11
CA SER A 222 -1.83 6.28 -36.06
C SER A 222 -1.30 6.40 -34.64
N THR A 223 0.01 6.25 -34.58
CA THR A 223 0.94 6.14 -33.45
C THR A 223 1.05 7.41 -32.60
N VAL A 224 -0.05 7.93 -32.03
CA VAL A 224 0.02 9.10 -31.14
C VAL A 224 -1.02 8.98 -30.02
N SER A 225 -0.62 8.46 -28.84
CA SER A 225 -1.11 8.86 -27.50
C SER A 225 -0.59 7.94 -26.37
N LEU A 226 0.73 7.71 -26.31
CA LEU A 226 1.42 7.27 -25.08
C LEU A 226 2.65 8.17 -24.79
N LEU A 227 2.62 9.40 -25.30
CA LEU A 227 3.70 10.38 -25.20
C LEU A 227 3.10 11.77 -24.99
N ALA A 228 2.36 11.93 -23.89
CA ALA A 228 2.00 13.23 -23.33
C ALA A 228 1.64 13.06 -21.85
N ILE A 229 2.48 13.65 -21.00
CA ILE A 229 2.54 13.63 -19.52
C ILE A 229 3.40 12.48 -18.98
N GLY A 230 4.65 12.83 -18.61
CA GLY A 230 5.56 11.96 -17.86
C GLY A 230 7.02 11.90 -18.35
N LEU A 231 7.55 12.98 -18.91
CA LEU A 231 9.01 13.19 -18.93
C LEU A 231 9.44 13.36 -17.46
N ILE A 232 10.08 12.32 -16.87
CA ILE A 232 11.23 12.38 -15.96
C ILE A 232 11.64 10.94 -15.57
N LEU A 233 12.95 10.72 -15.74
CA LEU A 233 13.86 9.62 -15.43
C LEU A 233 13.47 8.58 -14.35
N GLY A 234 13.72 7.31 -14.69
CA GLY A 234 13.39 6.10 -13.92
C GLY A 234 14.10 5.88 -12.59
N GLY A 235 13.49 5.04 -11.76
CA GLY A 235 13.95 4.62 -10.44
C GLY A 235 13.55 3.18 -10.11
N ALA A 236 13.98 2.70 -8.94
CA ALA A 236 13.85 1.34 -8.39
C ALA A 236 12.41 0.89 -8.04
N SER A 237 12.00 -0.34 -8.40
CA SER A 237 10.63 -0.83 -8.38
C SER A 237 10.47 -2.14 -7.60
N GLY A 238 9.69 -2.12 -6.52
CA GLY A 238 9.09 -3.32 -5.92
C GLY A 238 7.68 -3.56 -6.49
N ALA A 239 7.20 -4.81 -6.50
CA ALA A 239 5.80 -5.11 -6.79
C ALA A 239 5.12 -5.61 -5.51
N THR A 240 4.32 -4.76 -4.88
CA THR A 240 3.57 -5.13 -3.68
C THR A 240 2.13 -5.52 -4.03
N ILE A 241 1.63 -6.63 -3.49
CA ILE A 241 0.22 -7.04 -3.68
C ILE A 241 -0.48 -7.12 -2.34
N PHE A 242 -1.48 -6.25 -2.17
CA PHE A 242 -2.37 -6.31 -1.01
C PHE A 242 -3.63 -7.10 -1.34
N LEU A 243 -3.70 -8.32 -0.80
CA LEU A 243 -4.85 -9.20 -0.95
C LEU A 243 -5.93 -8.88 0.10
N VAL A 244 -6.83 -7.96 -0.21
CA VAL A 244 -8.01 -7.74 0.64
C VAL A 244 -9.01 -8.89 0.48
N ARG A 245 -8.82 -9.96 1.25
CA ARG A 245 -9.88 -10.95 1.48
C ARG A 245 -10.78 -10.43 2.59
N TYR A 246 -11.89 -9.79 2.21
CA TYR A 246 -13.00 -9.62 3.14
C TYR A 246 -13.74 -10.95 3.24
N HIS A 247 -13.57 -11.68 4.36
CA HIS A 247 -14.57 -12.66 4.76
C HIS A 247 -15.77 -11.90 5.32
N GLY A 248 -16.80 -11.76 4.49
CA GLY A 248 -18.11 -11.35 4.95
C GLY A 248 -18.69 -12.38 5.91
N ASN A 249 -18.46 -12.18 7.21
CA ASN A 249 -19.57 -12.15 8.15
C ASN A 249 -19.18 -11.36 9.39
N ASN A 250 -19.86 -10.24 9.59
CA ASN A 250 -19.89 -9.49 10.83
C ASN A 250 -20.20 -10.39 12.04
N ARG A 251 -19.18 -10.92 12.71
CA ARG A 251 -19.35 -11.46 14.07
C ARG A 251 -19.37 -10.36 15.14
N ARG A 252 -19.06 -9.11 14.78
CA ARG A 252 -19.23 -7.96 15.68
C ARG A 252 -20.59 -7.25 15.62
N LEU A 253 -21.42 -7.47 14.60
CA LEU A 253 -22.82 -6.99 14.62
C LEU A 253 -23.81 -8.00 15.23
N ARG A 254 -23.47 -9.29 15.37
CA ARG A 254 -24.32 -10.23 16.12
C ARG A 254 -24.25 -10.07 17.64
N ASN A 255 -23.14 -9.55 18.18
CA ASN A 255 -23.00 -9.29 19.62
C ASN A 255 -23.45 -7.87 20.03
N MET A 256 -23.70 -6.97 19.07
CA MET A 256 -24.31 -5.65 19.32
C MET A 256 -25.80 -5.58 18.95
N VAL A 257 -26.32 -6.54 18.17
CA VAL A 257 -27.75 -6.62 17.79
C VAL A 257 -28.50 -7.73 18.54
N SER A 258 -27.81 -8.65 19.23
CA SER A 258 -28.45 -9.53 20.22
C SER A 258 -28.62 -8.77 21.53
N GLY A 259 -29.62 -7.88 21.55
CA GLY A 259 -30.02 -7.13 22.72
C GLY A 259 -30.33 -8.04 23.90
N LYS A 260 -29.42 -8.10 24.86
CA LYS A 260 -29.77 -8.37 26.26
C LYS A 260 -29.82 -7.03 26.98
N SER A 261 -31.05 -6.58 27.12
CA SER A 261 -31.50 -5.45 27.92
C SER A 261 -30.84 -5.45 29.30
N ILE A 262 -30.23 -4.32 29.68
CA ILE A 262 -30.15 -3.92 31.10
C ILE A 262 -31.06 -2.71 31.24
N THR A 263 -32.27 -2.99 31.71
CA THR A 263 -33.28 -2.01 32.07
C THR A 263 -32.94 -1.43 33.45
N THR A 264 -32.68 -0.13 33.47
CA THR A 264 -33.13 0.89 34.45
C THR A 264 -32.79 0.76 35.95
N ALA A 265 -32.10 1.78 36.47
CA ALA A 265 -32.52 2.47 37.69
C ALA A 265 -32.16 3.97 37.62
N ASN A 266 -33.03 4.78 38.21
CA ASN A 266 -33.38 6.13 37.83
C ASN A 266 -32.62 7.22 38.62
N ARG A 267 -32.35 8.35 37.93
CA ARG A 267 -32.68 9.74 38.31
C ARG A 267 -32.21 10.28 39.68
N ARG A 268 -31.38 11.35 39.62
CA ARG A 268 -31.76 12.70 40.11
C ARG A 268 -30.79 13.79 39.64
N ARG A 269 -31.37 14.79 38.95
CA ARG A 269 -30.82 16.14 38.77
C ARG A 269 -30.69 16.83 40.13
N SER A 270 -29.62 17.58 40.32
CA SER A 270 -29.63 18.82 41.11
C SER A 270 -28.71 19.83 40.44
N MET A 271 -29.28 20.95 39.99
CA MET A 271 -28.57 22.19 39.72
C MET A 271 -28.31 22.88 41.07
N SER A 272 -27.10 23.34 41.34
CA SER A 272 -26.89 24.58 42.08
C SER A 272 -25.62 25.27 41.63
N SER A 273 -25.69 26.60 41.67
CA SER A 273 -24.74 27.56 41.14
C SER A 273 -23.57 27.86 42.09
N GLN A 274 -22.62 28.60 41.50
CA GLN A 274 -21.82 29.70 42.08
C GLN A 274 -20.41 29.46 42.64
N SER A 275 -19.58 30.44 42.25
CA SER A 275 -18.29 30.89 42.78
C SER A 275 -17.07 30.10 42.31
N GLY A 276 -16.09 30.63 41.58
CA GLY A 276 -15.61 32.00 41.49
C GLY A 276 -14.23 32.09 42.16
N ARG A 277 -13.13 31.99 41.38
CA ARG A 277 -11.87 32.70 41.66
C ARG A 277 -10.84 32.55 40.54
N VAL A 278 -10.61 33.67 39.86
CA VAL A 278 -9.36 33.99 39.18
C VAL A 278 -8.38 34.49 40.25
N ILE A 279 -7.17 33.93 40.30
CA ILE A 279 -6.03 34.58 40.95
C ILE A 279 -4.86 34.58 39.95
N ARG A 280 -4.52 35.79 39.49
CA ARG A 280 -3.19 36.15 38.97
C ARG A 280 -2.28 36.48 40.14
N ASN A 281 -1.00 36.14 40.03
CA ASN A 281 0.21 36.77 40.58
C ASN A 281 1.38 35.93 39.98
N GLY A 282 2.36 36.41 39.22
CA GLY A 282 2.99 37.72 39.14
C GLY A 282 4.21 37.75 40.06
N LEU A 283 5.41 37.39 39.55
CA LEU A 283 6.71 37.97 39.96
C LEU A 283 7.88 37.46 39.11
N GLU A 284 8.81 38.38 38.88
CA GLU A 284 9.84 38.44 37.85
C GLU A 284 11.15 37.67 38.12
N SER A 285 11.87 37.51 37.01
CA SER A 285 13.32 37.66 36.79
C SER A 285 14.33 36.92 37.68
N ARG A 286 15.18 36.12 37.01
CA ARG A 286 16.64 36.26 37.16
C ARG A 286 17.42 35.73 35.96
N PHE A 287 18.06 36.70 35.33
CA PHE A 287 19.22 36.70 34.46
C PHE A 287 20.33 35.75 34.93
N LEU A 288 20.98 35.01 34.02
CA LEU A 288 22.44 34.82 33.95
C LEU A 288 22.85 34.15 32.63
N GLU A 289 23.40 34.96 31.72
CA GLU A 289 24.32 34.55 30.66
C GLU A 289 25.67 34.07 31.24
N ARG A 290 26.26 33.05 30.60
CA ARG A 290 27.70 32.73 30.43
C ARG A 290 27.78 31.29 29.87
N LYS A 291 28.64 30.90 28.94
CA LYS A 291 29.73 31.52 28.18
C LYS A 291 30.13 30.49 27.10
N ALA A 292 30.63 30.99 25.97
CA ALA A 292 31.21 30.21 24.88
C ALA A 292 32.34 29.24 25.30
N GLY A 293 32.52 28.18 24.51
CA GLY A 293 33.69 27.31 24.54
C GLY A 293 33.75 26.44 23.28
N SER A 294 34.47 26.92 22.26
CA SER A 294 34.90 26.14 21.11
C SER A 294 35.93 25.09 21.51
N HIS A 295 35.88 23.90 20.93
CA HIS A 295 37.10 23.10 20.71
C HIS A 295 37.04 22.41 19.36
N ARG A 296 37.97 22.81 18.47
CA ARG A 296 38.56 22.00 17.42
C ARG A 296 39.78 21.26 17.98
N TYR A 297 40.03 20.07 17.42
CA TYR A 297 41.29 19.42 17.00
C TYR A 297 40.97 17.91 16.98
N ASP A 298 40.70 17.32 15.82
CA ASP A 298 41.63 16.65 14.89
C ASP A 298 42.08 15.27 15.42
N ASP A 299 41.62 14.22 14.73
CA ASP A 299 42.43 13.19 14.06
C ASP A 299 41.56 12.53 12.96
#